data_AF-A0A0N1LUK3-F1
#
_entry.id   AF-A0A0N1LUK3-F1
#
_cell.length_a   1.000
_cell.length_b   1.000
_cell.length_c   1.000
_cell.angle_alpha   90.00
_cell.angle_beta   90.00
_cell.angle_gamma   90.00
#
_symmetry.space_group_name_H-M   'P 1'
#
loop_
_entity.id
_entity.type
_entity.pdbx_description
1 polymer ?
#
loop_
_entity_poly.entity_id
_entity_poly.type
_entity_poly.pdbx_seq_one_letter_code
_entity_poly.pdbx_strand_id
1 'polypeptide(L)'
;MKISMLEEQGYTHIDCWCDACRISVWVPFVMIRSRRPRLELGQMTIAELALRMRCSRCGGRPTKCREARQSDAPGYQSRYSYPKG
;
A
#
# COMPACT_ATOMS: atom_id res chain seq x y z
N MET A 1 0.32 -8.83 11.27
CA MET A 1 0.59 -9.77 10.16
C MET A 1 1.62 -9.16 9.22
N LYS A 2 2.53 -9.98 8.66
CA LYS A 2 3.56 -9.53 7.73
C LYS A 2 2.99 -9.37 6.31
N ILE A 3 3.60 -8.52 5.49
CA ILE A 3 3.10 -8.23 4.13
C ILE A 3 3.18 -9.46 3.22
N SER A 4 4.18 -10.34 3.37
CA SER A 4 4.22 -11.58 2.59
C SER A 4 2.98 -12.46 2.84
N MET A 5 2.57 -12.62 4.10
CA MET A 5 1.36 -13.37 4.47
C MET A 5 0.08 -12.67 4.00
N LEU A 6 0.06 -11.34 3.97
CA LEU A 6 -1.05 -10.56 3.41
C LEU A 6 -1.20 -10.83 1.90
N GLU A 7 -0.10 -10.89 1.17
CA GLU A 7 -0.09 -11.17 -0.26
C GLU A 7 -0.57 -12.59 -0.58
N GLU A 8 -0.19 -13.59 0.21
CA GLU A 8 -0.72 -14.96 0.13
C GLU A 8 -2.25 -15.00 0.34
N GLN A 9 -2.80 -14.07 1.12
CA GLN A 9 -4.25 -13.91 1.36
C GLN A 9 -4.94 -13.00 0.32
N GLY A 10 -4.21 -12.57 -0.72
CA GLY A 10 -4.74 -11.74 -1.80
C GLY A 10 -4.81 -10.24 -1.52
N TYR A 11 -4.23 -9.76 -0.41
CA TYR A 11 -4.06 -8.33 -0.19
C TYR A 11 -2.84 -7.84 -0.98
N THR A 12 -3.06 -6.85 -1.83
CA THR A 12 -2.05 -6.40 -2.81
C THR A 12 -1.68 -4.93 -2.65
N HIS A 13 -2.43 -4.20 -1.82
CA HIS A 13 -2.29 -2.76 -1.63
C HIS A 13 -2.23 -2.39 -0.15
N ILE A 14 -1.65 -1.24 0.12
CA ILE A 14 -1.90 -0.46 1.33
C ILE A 14 -2.79 0.72 0.99
N ASP A 15 -3.89 0.88 1.72
CA ASP A 15 -4.74 2.08 1.72
C ASP A 15 -4.21 3.04 2.79
N CYS A 16 -3.81 4.23 2.38
CA CYS A 16 -3.34 5.29 3.28
C CYS A 16 -4.31 6.48 3.26
N TRP A 17 -4.91 6.80 4.41
CA TRP A 17 -5.69 8.02 4.62
C TRP A 17 -4.81 9.14 5.18
N CYS A 18 -4.89 10.32 4.56
CA CYS A 18 -4.29 11.54 5.06
C CYS A 18 -5.38 12.48 5.56
N ASP A 19 -5.37 12.78 6.86
CA ASP A 19 -6.37 13.64 7.50
C ASP A 19 -6.30 15.10 7.01
N ALA A 20 -5.08 15.66 6.90
CA ALA A 20 -4.87 17.02 6.44
C ALA A 20 -5.36 17.26 5.00
N CYS A 21 -5.19 16.27 4.11
CA CYS A 21 -5.63 16.37 2.72
C CYS A 21 -7.04 15.81 2.48
N ARG A 22 -7.60 15.08 3.46
CA ARG A 22 -8.85 14.33 3.37
C ARG A 22 -8.91 13.43 2.12
N ILE A 23 -7.84 12.68 1.88
CA ILE A 23 -7.74 11.74 0.74
C ILE A 23 -7.26 10.37 1.21
N SER A 24 -7.79 9.33 0.55
CA SER A 24 -7.27 7.96 0.60
C SER A 24 -6.50 7.68 -0.69
N VAL A 25 -5.37 7.00 -0.57
CA VAL A 25 -4.58 6.52 -1.70
C VAL A 25 -4.24 5.06 -1.48
N TRP A 26 -4.54 4.24 -2.47
CA TRP A 26 -4.11 2.84 -2.54
C TRP A 26 -2.75 2.77 -3.23
N VAL A 27 -1.79 2.10 -2.61
CA VAL A 27 -0.45 1.91 -3.17
C VAL A 27 -0.17 0.42 -3.28
N PRO A 28 0.11 -0.11 -4.49
CA PRO A 28 0.44 -1.51 -4.67
C PRO A 28 1.77 -1.87 -4.00
N PHE A 29 1.84 -3.03 -3.32
CA PHE A 29 3.09 -3.51 -2.72
C PHE A 29 4.20 -3.69 -3.77
N VAL A 30 3.86 -4.11 -4.98
CA VAL A 30 4.81 -4.25 -6.10
C VAL A 30 5.48 -2.93 -6.46
N MET A 31 4.72 -1.84 -6.43
CA MET A 31 5.24 -0.49 -6.70
C MET A 31 6.18 -0.04 -5.58
N ILE A 32 5.87 -0.39 -4.33
CA ILE A 32 6.72 -0.09 -3.18
C ILE A 32 8.05 -0.84 -3.30
N ARG A 33 8.03 -2.13 -3.66
CA ARG A 33 9.27 -2.91 -3.90
C ARG A 33 10.12 -2.28 -5.01
N SER A 34 9.50 -1.95 -6.14
CA SER A 34 10.19 -1.35 -7.28
C SER A 34 10.84 -0.01 -6.92
N ARG A 35 10.15 0.84 -6.16
CA ARG A 35 10.67 2.17 -5.78
C ARG A 35 11.59 2.14 -4.56
N ARG A 36 11.55 1.10 -3.74
CA ARG A 36 12.34 0.96 -2.52
C ARG A 36 12.90 -0.47 -2.41
N PRO A 37 13.83 -0.85 -3.30
CA PRO A 37 14.32 -2.22 -3.39
C PRO A 37 15.11 -2.69 -2.15
N ARG A 38 15.65 -1.76 -1.35
CA ARG A 38 16.34 -2.07 -0.08
C ARG A 38 15.38 -2.23 1.11
N LEU A 39 14.08 -2.07 0.89
CA LEU A 39 13.08 -2.27 1.92
C LEU A 39 12.69 -3.74 1.91
N GLU A 40 12.92 -4.44 3.02
CA GLU A 40 12.49 -5.82 3.26
C GLU A 40 10.95 -5.89 3.45
N LEU A 41 10.20 -5.49 2.41
CA LEU A 41 8.76 -5.22 2.47
C LEU A 41 7.99 -6.42 3.00
N GLY A 42 8.32 -7.63 2.53
CA GLY A 42 7.65 -8.86 2.96
C GLY A 42 7.78 -9.12 4.46
N GLN A 43 8.89 -8.70 5.06
CA GLN A 43 9.17 -8.84 6.50
C GLN A 43 8.58 -7.70 7.34
N MET A 44 7.82 -6.79 6.76
CA MET A 44 7.19 -5.69 7.49
C MET A 44 5.70 -5.94 7.71
N THR A 45 5.16 -5.32 8.75
CA THR A 45 3.72 -5.14 8.96
C THR A 45 3.23 -3.86 8.29
N ILE A 46 1.91 -3.74 8.11
CA ILE A 46 1.29 -2.49 7.62
C ILE A 46 1.65 -1.29 8.50
N ALA A 47 1.67 -1.47 9.82
CA ALA A 47 2.02 -0.40 10.76
C ALA A 47 3.47 0.07 10.57
N GLU A 48 4.43 -0.86 10.45
CA GLU A 48 5.83 -0.52 10.19
C GLU A 48 6.01 0.15 8.82
N LEU A 49 5.25 -0.29 7.81
CA LEU A 49 5.26 0.33 6.49
C LEU A 49 4.69 1.75 6.54
N ALA A 50 3.57 1.94 7.25
CA ALA A 50 2.89 3.23 7.41
C ALA A 50 3.81 4.31 7.99
N LEU A 51 4.67 3.96 8.95
CA LEU A 51 5.68 4.88 9.52
C LEU A 51 6.67 5.43 8.48
N ARG A 52 6.85 4.70 7.37
CA ARG A 52 7.74 5.05 6.26
C ARG A 52 7.00 5.69 5.08
N MET A 53 5.68 5.83 5.16
CA MET A 53 4.85 6.45 4.14
C MET A 53 4.68 7.95 4.39
N ARG A 54 4.47 8.69 3.31
CA ARG A 54 4.16 10.12 3.33
C ARG A 54 3.10 10.43 2.29
N CYS A 55 2.21 11.37 2.61
CA CYS A 55 1.25 11.91 1.66
C CYS A 55 2.02 12.62 0.53
N SER A 56 1.72 12.28 -0.72
CA SER A 56 2.34 12.93 -1.89
C SER A 56 1.94 14.39 -2.04
N ARG A 57 0.80 14.81 -1.46
CA ARG A 57 0.28 16.18 -1.57
C ARG A 57 0.85 17.12 -0.51
N CYS A 58 0.84 16.73 0.77
CA CYS A 58 1.29 17.59 1.87
C CYS A 58 2.61 17.15 2.53
N GLY A 59 3.17 15.99 2.15
CA GLY A 59 4.38 15.44 2.77
C GLY A 59 4.18 14.87 4.19
N GLY A 60 3.02 15.07 4.81
CA GLY A 60 2.69 14.58 6.15
C GLY A 60 2.56 13.06 6.23
N ARG A 61 2.60 12.50 7.44
CA ARG A 61 2.34 11.08 7.66
C ARG A 61 0.84 10.77 7.49
N PRO A 62 0.47 9.66 6.84
CA PRO A 62 -0.91 9.20 6.84
C PRO A 62 -1.35 8.85 8.27
N THR A 63 -2.60 9.13 8.59
CA THR A 63 -3.16 8.92 9.94
C THR A 63 -3.78 7.54 10.10
N LYS A 64 -4.23 6.93 9.00
CA LYS A 64 -4.73 5.55 8.99
C LYS A 64 -4.13 4.80 7.81
N CYS A 65 -3.70 3.58 8.06
CA CYS A 65 -3.17 2.68 7.04
C CYS A 65 -3.72 1.28 7.27
N ARG A 66 -4.19 0.63 6.21
CA ARG A 66 -4.70 -0.74 6.25
C ARG A 66 -4.35 -1.49 4.97
N GLU A 67 -4.30 -2.81 5.06
CA GLU A 67 -4.26 -3.69 3.91
C GLU A 67 -5.53 -3.54 3.06
N ALA A 68 -5.38 -3.67 1.74
CA ALA A 68 -6.47 -3.60 0.79
C ALA A 68 -6.24 -4.61 -0.35
N ARG A 69 -7.34 -5.17 -0.86
CA ARG A 69 -7.33 -6.02 -2.05
C ARG A 69 -7.48 -5.17 -3.30
N GLN A 70 -7.20 -5.76 -4.46
CA GLN A 70 -7.41 -5.09 -5.75
C GLN A 70 -8.89 -4.69 -5.97
N SER A 71 -9.84 -5.47 -5.46
CA SER A 71 -11.28 -5.16 -5.48
C SER A 71 -11.59 -3.83 -4.77
N ASP A 72 -10.82 -3.51 -3.74
CA ASP A 72 -11.01 -2.33 -2.88
C ASP A 72 -10.30 -1.08 -3.44
N ALA A 73 -9.46 -1.26 -4.47
CA ALA A 73 -8.62 -0.25 -5.09
C ALA A 73 -9.07 0.06 -6.53
N PRO A 74 -10.22 0.74 -6.74
CA PRO A 74 -10.83 0.93 -8.06
C PRO A 74 -9.94 1.72 -9.04
N GLY A 75 -9.14 2.67 -8.53
CA GLY A 75 -8.23 3.47 -9.36
C GLY A 75 -7.07 2.68 -9.98
N TYR A 76 -6.74 1.49 -9.47
CA TYR A 76 -5.69 0.62 -10.01
C TYR A 76 -6.21 -0.51 -10.89
N GLN A 77 -7.52 -0.82 -10.86
CA GLN A 77 -8.12 -1.91 -11.63
C GLN A 77 -7.97 -1.74 -13.14
N SER A 78 -7.84 -0.52 -13.66
CA SER A 78 -7.76 -0.26 -15.11
C SER A 78 -6.34 -0.11 -15.67
N ARG A 79 -5.30 0.09 -14.83
CA ARG A 79 -3.92 0.34 -15.29
C ARG A 79 -2.90 -0.70 -14.83
N TYR A 80 -3.17 -1.43 -13.76
CA TYR A 80 -2.30 -2.49 -13.23
C TYR A 80 -3.14 -3.75 -13.04
N SER A 81 -3.69 -4.29 -14.13
CA SER A 81 -4.24 -5.65 -14.12
C SER A 81 -3.09 -6.61 -13.82
N TYR A 82 -3.04 -7.12 -12.59
CA TYR A 82 -2.13 -8.21 -12.24
C TYR A 82 -2.38 -9.39 -13.18
N PRO A 83 -1.34 -10.04 -13.72
CA PRO A 83 -1.54 -11.27 -14.47
C PRO A 83 -2.24 -12.27 -13.57
N LYS A 84 -3.37 -12.80 -14.05
CA LYS A 84 -4.03 -13.94 -13.42
C LYS A 84 -3.07 -15.12 -13.61
N GLY A 85 -2.41 -15.52 -12.51
CA GLY A 85 -1.74 -16.80 -12.43
C GLY A 85 -2.75 -17.95 -12.52
#